data_AF-A0A5K8A0G3-F1
#
_entry.id   AF-A0A5K8A0G3-F1
#
_cell.length_a   1.000
_cell.length_b   1.000
_cell.length_c   1.000
_cell.angle_alpha   90.00
_cell.angle_beta   90.00
_cell.angle_gamma   90.00
#
_symmetry.space_group_name_H-M   'P 1'
#
loop_
_entity.id
_entity.type
_entity.pdbx_description
1 polymer ?
#
loop_
_entity_poly.entity_id
_entity_poly.type
_entity_poly.pdbx_seq_one_letter_code
_entity_poly.pdbx_strand_id
1 'polypeptide(L)'
;MEESIKNLEAYLQVWSDVCSIPMTTQEEGRHPDFDEIYKMAQPNGIKNATNASIEHISHCPICMKEWAKWRRAISAVAIEEDEEDQYMSYGMLEAAATEDTSESVSLQSTCGKFTLSLLPRLDDPEKGMITLEAVGSSEFDLEGQRVVLRDRKGRTLLEGKLRHGRIARNCENLTDIDLSTWTIVVGENLPDT
;
A
#
# COMPACT_ATOMS: atom_id res chain seq x y z
N MET A 1 -16.08 -14.04 -5.55
CA MET A 1 -15.42 -12.72 -5.65
C MET A 1 -13.90 -12.84 -5.83
N GLU A 2 -13.24 -13.89 -5.31
CA GLU A 2 -11.79 -14.11 -5.43
C GLU A 2 -11.29 -14.37 -6.87
N GLU A 3 -12.10 -15.03 -7.73
CA GLU A 3 -11.73 -15.27 -9.14
C GLU A 3 -11.62 -13.98 -9.97
N SER A 4 -12.37 -12.93 -9.61
CA SER A 4 -12.37 -11.67 -10.37
C SER A 4 -11.10 -10.85 -10.17
N ILE A 5 -10.37 -11.03 -9.06
CA ILE A 5 -9.17 -10.25 -8.73
C ILE A 5 -7.92 -10.83 -9.40
N LYS A 6 -7.78 -12.18 -9.44
CA LYS A 6 -6.65 -12.86 -10.11
C LYS A 6 -6.59 -12.57 -11.61
N ASN A 7 -7.73 -12.27 -12.22
CA ASN A 7 -7.82 -12.00 -13.65
C ASN A 7 -7.48 -10.54 -14.02
N LEU A 8 -7.46 -9.63 -13.03
CA LEU A 8 -7.28 -8.21 -13.29
C LEU A 8 -5.86 -7.89 -13.81
N GLU A 9 -4.82 -8.63 -13.41
CA GLU A 9 -3.45 -8.44 -13.94
C GLU A 9 -3.34 -8.86 -15.40
N ALA A 10 -3.94 -9.99 -15.75
CA ALA A 10 -3.98 -10.45 -17.14
C ALA A 10 -4.75 -9.45 -18.02
N TYR A 11 -5.90 -8.93 -17.55
CA TYR A 11 -6.65 -7.92 -18.28
C TYR A 11 -5.91 -6.58 -18.37
N LEU A 12 -5.22 -6.15 -17.31
CA LEU A 12 -4.43 -4.91 -17.33
C LEU A 12 -3.21 -5.02 -18.24
N GLN A 13 -2.56 -6.18 -18.29
CA GLN A 13 -1.44 -6.41 -19.21
C GLN A 13 -1.94 -6.37 -20.66
N VAL A 14 -3.00 -7.12 -20.99
CA VAL A 14 -3.60 -7.10 -22.33
C VAL A 14 -4.07 -5.70 -22.71
N TRP A 15 -4.72 -4.99 -21.80
CA TRP A 15 -5.18 -3.62 -22.04
C TRP A 15 -4.00 -2.65 -22.20
N SER A 16 -2.95 -2.76 -21.38
CA SER A 16 -1.73 -1.96 -21.53
C SER A 16 -1.10 -2.18 -22.91
N ASP A 17 -0.99 -3.44 -23.35
CA ASP A 17 -0.41 -3.79 -24.65
C ASP A 17 -1.25 -3.25 -25.83
N VAL A 18 -2.58 -3.16 -25.68
CA VAL A 18 -3.51 -2.62 -26.68
C VAL A 18 -3.58 -1.09 -26.65
N CYS A 19 -3.50 -0.48 -25.47
CA CYS A 19 -3.52 0.98 -25.27
C CYS A 19 -2.14 1.63 -25.40
N SER A 20 -1.08 0.83 -25.60
CA SER A 20 0.26 1.30 -25.99
C SER A 20 0.32 1.93 -27.39
N ILE A 21 -0.83 2.09 -28.06
CA ILE A 21 -0.92 2.94 -29.25
C ILE A 21 -0.49 4.34 -28.83
N PRO A 22 0.57 4.91 -29.43
CA PRO A 22 1.11 6.18 -28.99
C PRO A 22 -0.01 7.21 -29.07
N MET A 23 -0.31 7.85 -27.94
CA MET A 23 -1.14 9.03 -27.93
C MET A 23 -0.52 9.99 -28.94
N THR A 24 -1.21 10.17 -30.06
CA THR A 24 -0.86 11.19 -31.05
C THR A 24 -0.99 12.53 -30.36
N THR A 25 0.15 13.02 -29.89
CA THR A 25 0.52 14.44 -29.87
C THR A 25 -0.65 15.40 -29.62
N GLN A 26 -1.05 15.62 -28.35
CA GLN A 26 -1.43 16.97 -27.86
C GLN A 26 -1.83 17.09 -26.39
N GLU A 27 -1.89 16.02 -25.61
CA GLU A 27 -2.10 16.15 -24.16
C GLU A 27 -1.08 15.31 -23.39
N GLU A 28 0.11 15.88 -23.17
CA GLU A 28 0.85 15.65 -21.92
C GLU A 28 0.02 16.23 -20.76
N GLY A 29 -1.21 15.75 -20.61
CA GLY A 29 -2.15 16.17 -19.59
C GLY A 29 -1.58 15.75 -18.25
N ARG A 30 -1.57 16.70 -17.31
CA ARG A 30 -1.17 16.50 -15.92
C ARG A 30 -1.73 15.16 -15.42
N HIS A 31 -0.83 14.22 -15.10
CA HIS A 31 -1.23 12.99 -14.42
C HIS A 31 -1.95 13.38 -13.10
N PRO A 32 -3.08 12.73 -12.78
CA PRO A 32 -3.70 12.85 -11.47
C PRO A 32 -2.65 12.58 -10.40
N ASP A 33 -2.63 13.42 -9.37
CA ASP A 33 -1.73 13.17 -8.26
C ASP A 33 -2.18 11.92 -7.47
N PHE A 34 -1.29 11.48 -6.58
CA PHE A 34 -1.47 10.26 -5.83
C PHE A 34 -2.77 10.23 -5.03
N ASP A 35 -3.15 11.36 -4.42
CA ASP A 35 -4.36 11.50 -3.62
C ASP A 35 -5.61 11.44 -4.51
N GLU A 36 -5.56 12.00 -5.72
CA GLU A 36 -6.64 11.90 -6.69
C GLU A 36 -6.87 10.46 -7.14
N ILE A 37 -5.81 9.72 -7.50
CA ILE A 37 -5.92 8.31 -7.89
C ILE A 37 -6.46 7.46 -6.73
N TYR A 38 -5.99 7.72 -5.50
CA TYR A 38 -6.49 7.05 -4.29
C TYR A 38 -7.98 7.29 -4.09
N LYS A 39 -8.44 8.55 -4.15
CA LYS A 39 -9.86 8.92 -4.05
C LYS A 39 -10.70 8.24 -5.13
N MET A 40 -10.19 8.14 -6.36
CA MET A 40 -10.87 7.44 -7.45
C MET A 40 -10.97 5.93 -7.24
N ALA A 41 -10.05 5.34 -6.48
CA ALA A 41 -10.05 3.92 -6.16
C ALA A 41 -10.99 3.56 -4.98
N GLN A 42 -11.46 4.53 -4.20
CA GLN A 42 -12.44 4.29 -3.15
C GLN A 42 -13.78 3.73 -3.69
N PRO A 43 -14.61 3.07 -2.87
CA PRO A 43 -15.98 2.72 -3.25
C PRO A 43 -16.73 3.95 -3.78
N ASN A 44 -17.32 3.85 -4.97
CA ASN A 44 -17.92 4.97 -5.70
C ASN A 44 -16.99 6.14 -6.05
N GLY A 45 -15.69 6.07 -5.76
CA GLY A 45 -14.71 7.13 -6.03
C GLY A 45 -14.64 7.53 -7.49
N ILE A 46 -14.66 6.55 -8.40
CA ILE A 46 -14.66 6.79 -9.84
C ILE A 46 -15.91 7.51 -10.35
N LYS A 47 -17.05 7.40 -9.65
CA LYS A 47 -18.29 8.13 -10.01
C LYS A 47 -18.22 9.62 -9.64
N ASN A 48 -17.39 9.95 -8.64
CA ASN A 48 -17.19 11.30 -8.16
C ASN A 48 -15.98 11.99 -8.84
N ALA A 49 -15.24 11.25 -9.66
CA ALA A 49 -14.12 11.76 -10.41
C ALA A 49 -14.59 12.68 -11.56
N THR A 50 -13.72 13.59 -11.98
CA THR A 50 -14.00 14.39 -13.17
C THR A 50 -13.97 13.51 -14.42
N ASN A 51 -14.75 13.86 -15.44
CA ASN A 51 -14.73 13.13 -16.72
C ASN A 51 -13.31 13.10 -17.33
N ALA A 52 -12.52 14.17 -17.14
CA ALA A 52 -11.14 14.23 -17.59
C ALA A 52 -10.24 13.22 -16.87
N SER A 53 -10.39 13.05 -15.55
CA SER A 53 -9.61 12.07 -14.78
C SER A 53 -9.99 10.62 -15.14
N ILE A 54 -11.29 10.38 -15.38
CA ILE A 54 -11.79 9.07 -15.86
C ILE A 54 -11.23 8.76 -17.25
N GLU A 55 -11.33 9.72 -18.17
CA GLU A 55 -10.82 9.59 -19.54
C GLU A 55 -9.30 9.37 -19.54
N HIS A 56 -8.55 10.12 -18.72
CA HIS A 56 -7.12 9.93 -18.57
C HIS A 56 -6.78 8.52 -18.06
N ILE A 57 -7.39 8.06 -16.97
CA ILE A 57 -7.13 6.71 -16.44
C ILE A 57 -7.51 5.64 -17.47
N SER A 58 -8.57 5.84 -18.24
CA SER A 58 -9.01 4.89 -19.28
C SER A 58 -8.08 4.79 -20.48
N HIS A 59 -7.08 5.66 -20.59
CA HIS A 59 -6.10 5.66 -21.68
C HIS A 59 -4.64 5.66 -21.21
N CYS A 60 -4.36 5.97 -19.95
CA CYS A 60 -3.01 6.05 -19.40
C CYS A 60 -2.64 4.77 -18.63
N PRO A 61 -1.71 3.95 -19.13
CA PRO A 61 -1.35 2.71 -18.46
C PRO A 61 -0.73 2.89 -17.07
N ILE A 62 -0.03 4.01 -16.86
CA ILE A 62 0.58 4.36 -15.59
C ILE A 62 -0.50 4.60 -14.54
N CYS A 63 -1.44 5.51 -14.80
CA CYS A 63 -2.49 5.85 -13.85
C CYS A 63 -3.49 4.70 -13.64
N MET A 64 -3.77 3.91 -14.68
CA MET A 64 -4.61 2.71 -14.54
C MET A 64 -3.96 1.65 -13.65
N LYS A 65 -2.65 1.43 -13.78
CA LYS A 65 -1.90 0.50 -12.92
C LYS A 65 -1.92 0.96 -11.47
N GLU A 66 -1.68 2.25 -11.21
CA GLU A 66 -1.76 2.82 -9.87
C GLU A 66 -3.18 2.74 -9.28
N TRP A 67 -4.21 3.08 -10.06
CA TRP A 67 -5.60 2.94 -9.64
C TRP A 67 -5.95 1.48 -9.30
N ALA A 68 -5.51 0.52 -10.10
CA ALA A 68 -5.76 -0.90 -9.87
C ALA A 68 -5.06 -1.42 -8.62
N LYS A 69 -3.82 -0.98 -8.36
CA LYS A 69 -3.11 -1.28 -7.09
C LYS A 69 -3.95 -0.82 -5.90
N TRP A 70 -4.45 0.42 -5.96
CA TRP A 70 -5.28 0.95 -4.90
C TRP A 70 -6.60 0.24 -4.74
N ARG A 71 -7.29 -0.11 -5.84
CA ARG A 71 -8.52 -0.91 -5.76
C ARG A 71 -8.32 -2.22 -5.03
N ARG A 72 -7.17 -2.88 -5.24
CA ARG A 72 -6.85 -4.12 -4.53
C ARG A 72 -6.55 -3.87 -3.06
N ALA A 73 -5.72 -2.88 -2.76
CA ALA A 73 -5.39 -2.51 -1.38
C ALA A 73 -6.67 -2.17 -0.59
N ILE A 74 -7.56 -1.35 -1.15
CA ILE A 74 -8.85 -0.98 -0.54
C ILE A 74 -9.77 -2.20 -0.41
N SER A 75 -9.86 -3.05 -1.43
CA SER A 75 -10.72 -4.24 -1.37
C SER A 75 -10.23 -5.28 -0.36
N ALA A 76 -8.91 -5.36 -0.11
CA ALA A 76 -8.34 -6.20 0.94
C ALA A 76 -8.69 -5.67 2.35
N VAL A 77 -8.93 -4.36 2.48
CA VAL A 77 -9.29 -3.69 3.74
C VAL A 77 -10.81 -3.70 3.98
N ALA A 78 -11.62 -3.57 2.92
CA ALA A 78 -13.09 -3.49 2.99
C ALA A 78 -13.78 -4.80 3.44
N ILE A 79 -13.02 -5.88 3.64
CA ILE A 79 -13.53 -7.11 4.25
C ILE A 79 -13.62 -6.96 5.79
N GLU A 80 -13.00 -5.94 6.40
CA GLU A 80 -12.90 -5.85 7.85
C GLU A 80 -13.56 -4.66 8.57
N GLU A 81 -13.84 -3.47 8.03
CA GLU A 81 -14.69 -2.48 8.75
C GLU A 81 -15.10 -1.23 7.94
N ASP A 82 -16.37 -0.81 8.14
CA ASP A 82 -16.89 0.56 7.96
C ASP A 82 -16.21 1.47 9.01
N GLU A 83 -15.32 2.39 8.64
CA GLU A 83 -15.03 3.58 9.46
C GLU A 83 -14.21 4.64 8.70
N GLU A 84 -14.51 5.90 9.03
CA GLU A 84 -14.20 7.15 8.33
C GLU A 84 -12.69 7.51 8.29
N ASP A 85 -12.33 8.28 7.26
CA ASP A 85 -11.07 9.02 7.04
C ASP A 85 -9.75 8.31 7.44
N GLN A 86 -9.51 7.17 6.81
CA GLN A 86 -8.25 6.43 6.92
C GLN A 86 -7.16 6.99 5.98
N TYR A 87 -5.99 7.33 6.54
CA TYR A 87 -4.79 7.60 5.74
C TYR A 87 -4.14 6.27 5.37
N MET A 88 -4.18 5.90 4.09
CA MET A 88 -3.56 4.68 3.60
C MET A 88 -2.22 4.98 2.90
N SER A 89 -1.16 4.29 3.31
CA SER A 89 0.14 4.28 2.63
C SER A 89 0.52 2.85 2.27
N TYR A 90 1.42 2.68 1.29
CA TYR A 90 1.92 1.35 0.92
C TYR A 90 3.37 1.41 0.48
N GLY A 91 4.10 0.30 0.60
CA GLY A 91 5.40 0.11 -0.03
C GLY A 91 5.45 -1.20 -0.82
N MET A 92 6.47 -1.33 -1.67
CA MET A 92 6.70 -2.51 -2.49
C MET A 92 8.14 -2.97 -2.29
N LEU A 93 8.33 -4.27 -2.11
CA LEU A 93 9.64 -4.89 -2.17
C LEU A 93 9.92 -5.25 -3.64
N GLU A 94 10.90 -4.58 -4.27
CA GLU A 94 11.29 -4.92 -5.64
C GLU A 94 11.93 -6.32 -5.66
N ALA A 95 11.49 -7.18 -6.59
CA ALA A 95 11.86 -8.59 -6.66
C ALA A 95 13.38 -8.85 -6.81
N ALA A 96 14.19 -7.82 -7.06
CA ALA A 96 15.64 -7.92 -7.13
C ALA A 96 16.35 -7.77 -5.76
N ALA A 97 15.62 -7.48 -4.68
CA ALA A 97 16.21 -7.07 -3.40
C ALA A 97 16.30 -8.15 -2.32
N THR A 98 15.61 -9.29 -2.40
CA THR A 98 15.72 -10.34 -1.36
C THR A 98 15.35 -11.73 -1.88
N GLU A 99 16.36 -12.54 -2.22
CA GLU A 99 16.19 -14.00 -2.31
C GLU A 99 16.37 -14.70 -0.93
N ASP A 100 16.90 -14.01 0.09
CA ASP A 100 17.13 -14.58 1.43
C ASP A 100 16.53 -13.71 2.55
N THR A 101 15.56 -14.27 3.29
CA THR A 101 14.92 -13.67 4.48
C THR A 101 15.81 -13.70 5.73
N SER A 102 17.07 -14.14 5.62
CA SER A 102 18.03 -14.16 6.73
C SER A 102 18.68 -12.81 7.01
N GLU A 103 18.57 -11.86 6.09
CA GLU A 103 19.13 -10.52 6.25
C GLU A 103 18.10 -9.50 6.70
N SER A 104 18.57 -8.47 7.38
CA SER A 104 17.71 -7.36 7.79
C SER A 104 17.31 -6.55 6.56
N VAL A 105 16.02 -6.25 6.43
CA VAL A 105 15.47 -5.52 5.29
C VAL A 105 14.83 -4.23 5.80
N SER A 106 15.00 -3.14 5.07
CA SER A 106 14.31 -1.87 5.32
C SER A 106 13.68 -1.36 4.04
N LEU A 107 12.37 -1.10 4.08
CA LEU A 107 11.53 -0.73 2.96
C LEU A 107 10.89 0.61 3.24
N GLN A 108 11.12 1.56 2.35
CA GLN A 108 10.42 2.84 2.42
C GLN A 108 9.04 2.71 1.75
N SER A 109 8.04 3.31 2.38
CA SER A 109 6.73 3.49 1.76
C SER A 109 6.81 4.46 0.58
N THR A 110 5.91 4.29 -0.38
CA THR A 110 5.84 5.09 -1.60
C THR A 110 5.56 6.57 -1.31
N CYS A 111 4.85 6.88 -0.23
CA CYS A 111 4.62 8.27 0.19
C CYS A 111 5.83 8.88 0.92
N GLY A 112 6.88 8.11 1.17
CA GLY A 112 8.10 8.55 1.86
C GLY A 112 7.96 8.77 3.37
N LYS A 113 6.75 8.69 3.92
CA LYS A 113 6.45 9.01 5.33
C LYS A 113 6.74 7.88 6.31
N PHE A 114 6.90 6.67 5.83
CA PHE A 114 7.12 5.50 6.66
C PHE A 114 8.25 4.61 6.15
N THR A 115 8.92 3.96 7.08
CA THR A 115 9.92 2.91 6.85
C THR A 115 9.52 1.66 7.61
N LEU A 116 9.37 0.55 6.89
CA LEU A 116 9.16 -0.78 7.43
C LEU A 116 10.50 -1.51 7.50
N SER A 117 10.86 -2.06 8.66
CA SER A 117 12.06 -2.87 8.81
C SER A 117 11.74 -4.25 9.36
N LEU A 118 12.39 -5.27 8.78
CA LEU A 118 12.37 -6.65 9.25
C LEU A 118 13.77 -6.99 9.75
N LEU A 119 13.84 -7.46 10.98
CA LEU A 119 15.07 -7.78 11.67
C LEU A 119 15.00 -9.25 12.12
N PRO A 120 15.39 -10.21 11.26
CA PRO A 120 15.49 -11.61 11.63
C PRO A 120 16.48 -11.82 12.77
N ARG A 121 16.22 -12.80 13.63
CA ARG A 121 17.18 -13.22 14.65
C ARG A 121 18.31 -14.02 14.01
N LEU A 122 19.51 -13.83 14.54
CA LEU A 122 20.70 -14.57 14.07
C LEU A 122 20.64 -16.06 14.39
N ASP A 123 19.95 -16.45 15.47
CA ASP A 123 19.84 -17.84 15.92
C ASP A 123 18.64 -18.59 15.32
N ASP A 124 17.61 -17.86 14.88
CA ASP A 124 16.41 -18.42 14.27
C ASP A 124 15.81 -17.41 13.27
N PRO A 125 16.14 -17.50 11.97
CA PRO A 125 15.68 -16.56 10.94
C PRO A 125 14.16 -16.56 10.72
N GLU A 126 13.43 -17.58 11.18
CA GLU A 126 11.96 -17.57 11.14
C GLU A 126 11.39 -16.59 12.17
N LYS A 127 12.17 -16.20 13.17
CA LYS A 127 11.77 -15.28 14.22
C LYS A 127 12.50 -13.96 14.10
N GLY A 128 11.87 -12.89 14.55
CA GLY A 128 12.53 -11.60 14.62
C GLY A 128 11.61 -10.48 15.00
N MET A 129 11.98 -9.28 14.56
CA MET A 129 11.28 -8.06 14.91
C MET A 129 10.84 -7.33 13.65
N ILE A 130 9.56 -6.95 13.61
CA ILE A 130 9.01 -6.06 12.59
C ILE A 130 8.88 -4.70 13.23
N THR A 131 9.39 -3.66 12.57
CA THR A 131 9.27 -2.29 13.05
C THR A 131 8.74 -1.37 11.97
N LEU A 132 7.82 -0.49 12.33
CA LEU A 132 7.34 0.59 11.47
C LEU A 132 7.73 1.93 12.11
N GLU A 133 8.32 2.80 11.31
CA GLU A 133 8.83 4.11 11.74
C GLU A 133 8.30 5.20 10.82
N ALA A 134 7.78 6.28 11.39
CA ALA A 134 7.43 7.50 10.68
C ALA A 134 8.70 8.34 10.43
N VAL A 135 8.83 8.93 9.24
CA VAL A 135 10.06 9.60 8.79
C VAL A 135 9.86 11.12 8.79
N GLY A 136 10.87 11.85 9.26
CA GLY A 136 10.94 13.30 9.15
C GLY A 136 9.85 14.02 9.96
N SER A 137 9.19 15.01 9.35
CA SER A 137 8.14 15.77 10.06
C SER A 137 6.92 14.93 10.44
N SER A 138 6.70 13.79 9.77
CA SER A 138 5.58 12.89 10.08
C SER A 138 5.72 12.16 11.41
N GLU A 139 6.92 12.15 12.02
CA GLU A 139 7.14 11.59 13.36
C GLU A 139 6.23 12.25 14.41
N PHE A 140 6.12 13.58 14.35
CA PHE A 140 5.33 14.37 15.29
C PHE A 140 3.84 14.37 14.95
N ASP A 141 3.50 14.40 13.65
CA ASP A 141 2.11 14.47 13.19
C ASP A 141 1.33 13.17 13.48
N LEU A 142 2.04 12.04 13.51
CA LEU A 142 1.45 10.70 13.66
C LEU A 142 1.61 10.13 15.08
N GLU A 143 2.20 10.89 16.00
CA GLU A 143 2.42 10.45 17.38
C GLU A 143 1.09 10.11 18.06
N GLY A 144 1.02 8.92 18.67
CA GLY A 144 -0.17 8.43 19.35
C GLY A 144 -1.30 7.96 18.43
N GLN A 145 -1.17 8.06 17.10
CA GLN A 145 -2.18 7.54 16.17
C GLN A 145 -2.10 6.01 16.08
N ARG A 146 -3.27 5.36 15.91
CA ARG A 146 -3.34 3.91 15.70
C ARG A 146 -2.97 3.61 14.26
N VAL A 147 -2.00 2.70 14.11
CA VAL A 147 -1.53 2.21 12.81
C VAL A 147 -1.73 0.71 12.72
N VAL A 148 -2.13 0.26 11.54
CA VAL A 148 -2.25 -1.15 11.18
C VAL A 148 -1.38 -1.41 9.95
N LEU A 149 -0.41 -2.30 10.09
CA LEU A 149 0.46 -2.76 9.01
C LEU A 149 -0.02 -4.12 8.52
N ARG A 150 -0.28 -4.25 7.23
CA ARG A 150 -0.71 -5.49 6.58
C ARG A 150 0.24 -5.92 5.46
N ASP A 151 0.35 -7.22 5.27
CA ASP A 151 1.06 -7.83 4.13
C ASP A 151 0.18 -7.91 2.87
N ARG A 152 0.72 -8.45 1.77
CA ARG A 152 -0.03 -8.61 0.51
C ARG A 152 -1.28 -9.47 0.65
N LYS A 153 -1.27 -10.45 1.56
CA LYS A 153 -2.39 -11.35 1.81
C LYS A 153 -3.45 -10.71 2.71
N GLY A 154 -3.26 -9.45 3.13
CA GLY A 154 -4.15 -8.73 4.03
C GLY A 154 -3.95 -9.06 5.51
N ARG A 155 -2.92 -9.84 5.87
CA ARG A 155 -2.70 -10.25 7.26
C ARG A 155 -2.08 -9.10 8.04
N THR A 156 -2.64 -8.82 9.22
CA THR A 156 -2.08 -7.83 10.15
C THR A 156 -0.76 -8.32 10.74
N LEU A 157 0.32 -7.66 10.34
CA LEU A 157 1.67 -7.92 10.84
C LEU A 157 1.91 -7.19 12.17
N LEU A 158 1.45 -5.95 12.22
CA LEU A 158 1.65 -5.06 13.35
C LEU A 158 0.43 -4.15 13.50
N GLU A 159 0.05 -3.90 14.75
CA GLU A 159 -1.05 -3.03 15.09
C GLU A 159 -0.78 -2.35 16.44
N GLY A 160 -1.06 -1.05 16.52
CA GLY A 160 -1.00 -0.30 17.78
C GLY A 160 -0.75 1.18 17.55
N LYS A 161 -0.45 1.90 18.63
CA LYS A 161 -0.15 3.34 18.58
C LYS A 161 1.33 3.59 18.30
N LEU A 162 1.63 4.52 17.40
CA LEU A 162 3.00 5.03 17.26
C LEU A 162 3.42 5.73 18.55
N ARG A 163 4.63 5.40 19.03
CA ARG A 163 5.26 6.03 20.19
C ARG A 163 6.66 6.48 19.82
N HIS A 164 6.94 7.77 19.97
CA HIS A 164 8.12 8.42 19.41
C HIS A 164 8.28 8.08 17.92
N GLY A 165 7.17 8.21 17.18
CA GLY A 165 7.07 7.92 15.75
C GLY A 165 7.35 6.46 15.36
N ARG A 166 7.42 5.52 16.30
CA ARG A 166 7.76 4.12 16.03
C ARG A 166 6.83 3.13 16.71
N ILE A 167 6.68 1.98 16.10
CA ILE A 167 6.08 0.80 16.69
C ILE A 167 6.86 -0.46 16.28
N ALA A 168 6.93 -1.44 17.17
CA ALA A 168 7.68 -2.66 16.97
C ALA A 168 6.95 -3.86 17.57
N ARG A 169 7.09 -5.02 16.93
CA ARG A 169 6.52 -6.28 17.41
C ARG A 169 7.46 -7.45 17.08
N ASN A 170 7.57 -8.39 18.01
CA ASN A 170 8.20 -9.69 17.72
C ASN A 170 7.28 -10.52 16.81
N CYS A 171 7.87 -11.19 15.84
CA CYS A 171 7.20 -12.09 14.91
C CYS A 171 7.86 -13.46 14.96
N GLU A 172 7.06 -14.52 14.99
CA GLU A 172 7.55 -15.90 15.09
C GLU A 172 7.63 -16.60 13.72
N ASN A 173 7.04 -16.03 12.66
CA ASN A 173 6.96 -16.62 11.32
C ASN A 173 7.27 -15.58 10.23
N LEU A 174 8.45 -14.96 10.27
CA LEU A 174 8.88 -13.92 9.33
C LEU A 174 8.91 -14.41 7.88
N THR A 175 9.26 -15.68 7.65
CA THR A 175 9.40 -16.29 6.32
C THR A 175 8.09 -16.42 5.55
N ASP A 176 6.94 -16.48 6.24
CA ASP A 176 5.63 -16.56 5.60
C ASP A 176 5.11 -15.18 5.17
N ILE A 177 5.75 -14.09 5.61
CA ILE A 177 5.30 -12.73 5.32
C ILE A 177 5.59 -12.39 3.85
N ASP A 178 4.53 -12.07 3.11
CA ASP A 178 4.64 -11.62 1.73
C ASP A 178 4.64 -10.07 1.66
N LEU A 179 5.85 -9.50 1.61
CA LEU A 179 6.08 -8.06 1.52
C LEU A 179 6.17 -7.52 0.09
N SER A 180 5.83 -8.33 -0.93
CA SER A 180 5.78 -7.81 -2.31
C SER A 180 4.84 -6.61 -2.44
N THR A 181 3.85 -6.51 -1.56
CA THR A 181 3.13 -5.28 -1.24
C THR A 181 2.81 -5.27 0.24
N TRP A 182 2.98 -4.12 0.90
CA TRP A 182 2.56 -3.93 2.28
C TRP A 182 1.82 -2.61 2.41
N THR A 183 0.79 -2.57 3.27
CA THR A 183 -0.06 -1.40 3.46
C THR A 183 -0.07 -0.96 4.91
N ILE A 184 -0.16 0.34 5.11
CA ILE A 184 -0.35 0.99 6.39
C ILE A 184 -1.69 1.69 6.33
N VAL A 185 -2.53 1.42 7.32
CA VAL A 185 -3.74 2.18 7.58
C VAL A 185 -3.52 2.95 8.87
N VAL A 186 -3.69 4.27 8.82
CA VAL A 186 -3.70 5.13 9.98
C VAL A 186 -5.14 5.54 10.26
N GLY A 187 -5.62 5.29 11.47
CA GLY A 187 -6.96 5.65 11.93
C GLY A 187 -6.90 6.55 13.16
N GLU A 188 -7.98 7.30 13.40
CA GLU A 188 -8.11 8.13 14.60
C GLU A 188 -8.28 7.30 15.88
N ASN A 189 -7.95 7.92 17.00
CA ASN A 189 -8.01 7.32 18.33
C ASN A 189 -9.44 6.91 18.70
N LEU A 190 -9.71 5.61 18.78
CA LEU A 190 -10.74 5.11 19.68
C LEU A 190 -10.19 5.14 21.13
N PRO A 191 -10.96 5.60 22.12
CA PRO A 191 -10.52 5.66 23.51
C PRO A 191 -10.13 4.27 24.02
N ASP A 192 -9.02 4.18 24.75
CA ASP A 192 -8.59 2.95 25.41
C ASP A 192 -9.67 2.55 26.44
N THR A 193 -10.46 1.52 26.15
CA THR A 193 -11.37 0.86 27.12
C THR A 193 -10.61 -0.05 28.07
#